data_AF-A0A7Y9LDL1-F1
#
_entry.id   AF-A0A7Y9LDL1-F1
#
_cell.length_a   1.000
_cell.length_b   1.000
_cell.length_c   1.000
_cell.angle_alpha   90.00
_cell.angle_beta   90.00
_cell.angle_gamma   90.00
#
_symmetry.space_group_name_H-M   'P 1'
#
loop_
_entity.id
_entity.type
_entity.pdbx_description
1 polymer ?
#
loop_
_entity_poly.entity_id
_entity_poly.type
_entity_poly.pdbx_seq_one_letter_code
_entity_poly.pdbx_strand_id
1 'polypeptide(L)'
;MKNTTAGSRLGRFAVAAGRGAVAGLAGTGVMLVTERVEQAITRRPGSDQAGRKLLKLLGREPRDGQVPAAWNYLARFGTGALLGAGQGIWVVAGLRGPVAAAAHTVLRLGADRALGTADDDRTPRGDQPVLEKAVGLAHRTVVASVTGLLLDRALRPLQVRQS
;
A
#
# COMPACT_ATOMS: atom_id res chain seq x y z
N MET A 1 -36.40 12.36 -15.85
CA MET A 1 -35.67 11.89 -14.65
C MET A 1 -34.73 10.72 -15.00
N LYS A 2 -33.48 10.96 -15.41
CA LYS A 2 -32.49 9.88 -15.65
C LYS A 2 -31.11 10.11 -14.99
N ASN A 3 -30.92 11.20 -14.25
CA ASN A 3 -29.57 11.67 -13.89
C ASN A 3 -29.14 11.29 -12.46
N THR A 4 -30.06 10.80 -11.61
CA THR A 4 -29.79 10.58 -10.18
C THR A 4 -29.00 9.29 -9.90
N THR A 5 -29.19 8.26 -10.72
CA THR A 5 -28.61 6.93 -10.48
C THR A 5 -27.09 6.91 -10.67
N ALA A 6 -26.58 7.61 -11.70
CA ALA A 6 -25.15 7.71 -11.97
C ALA A 6 -24.40 8.52 -10.90
N GLY A 7 -24.96 9.65 -10.46
CA GLY A 7 -24.42 10.44 -9.35
C GLY A 7 -24.34 9.66 -8.03
N SER A 8 -25.35 8.83 -7.73
CA SER A 8 -25.33 7.97 -6.55
C SER A 8 -24.29 6.84 -6.61
N ARG A 9 -23.95 6.36 -7.81
CA ARG A 9 -22.93 5.31 -8.01
C ARG A 9 -21.54 5.90 -7.86
N LEU A 10 -21.27 7.04 -8.52
CA LEU A 10 -20.01 7.77 -8.39
C LEU A 10 -19.72 8.19 -6.95
N GLY A 11 -20.73 8.70 -6.23
CA GLY A 11 -20.61 9.03 -4.82
C GLY A 11 -20.24 7.84 -3.94
N ARG A 12 -20.79 6.64 -4.23
CA ARG A 12 -20.43 5.41 -3.51
C ARG A 12 -19.00 4.97 -3.78
N PHE A 13 -18.53 5.02 -5.02
CA PHE A 13 -17.14 4.70 -5.36
C PHE A 13 -16.16 5.70 -4.72
N ALA A 14 -16.49 6.99 -4.69
CA ALA A 14 -15.67 8.01 -4.04
C ALA A 14 -15.56 7.77 -2.53
N VAL A 15 -16.67 7.48 -1.85
CA VAL A 15 -16.67 7.14 -0.42
C VAL A 15 -15.87 5.85 -0.16
N ALA A 16 -16.01 4.85 -1.01
CA ALA A 16 -15.28 3.59 -0.90
C ALA A 16 -13.78 3.77 -1.08
N ALA A 17 -13.37 4.55 -2.09
CA ALA A 17 -11.98 4.93 -2.32
C ALA A 17 -11.41 5.70 -1.13
N GLY A 18 -12.15 6.67 -0.57
CA GLY A 18 -11.72 7.42 0.61
C GLY A 18 -11.52 6.54 1.84
N ARG A 19 -12.47 5.63 2.12
CA ARG A 19 -12.35 4.66 3.22
C ARG A 19 -11.18 3.69 3.00
N GLY A 20 -11.01 3.25 1.76
CA GLY A 20 -9.87 2.47 1.31
C GLY A 20 -8.55 3.16 1.59
N ALA A 21 -8.43 4.44 1.21
CA ALA A 21 -7.22 5.22 1.43
C ALA A 21 -6.87 5.34 2.91
N VAL A 22 -7.86 5.62 3.77
CA VAL A 22 -7.65 5.69 5.22
C VAL A 22 -7.20 4.34 5.79
N ALA A 23 -7.82 3.24 5.37
CA ALA A 23 -7.40 1.90 5.77
C ALA A 23 -5.96 1.58 5.34
N GLY A 24 -5.60 1.98 4.11
CA GLY A 24 -4.24 1.82 3.58
C GLY A 24 -3.19 2.65 4.32
N LEU A 25 -3.52 3.89 4.70
CA LEU A 25 -2.67 4.71 5.56
C LEU A 25 -2.44 4.05 6.93
N ALA A 26 -3.51 3.54 7.55
CA ALA A 26 -3.42 2.85 8.83
C ALA A 26 -2.58 1.55 8.72
N GLY A 27 -2.77 0.76 7.67
CA GLY A 27 -1.96 -0.43 7.39
C GLY A 27 -0.48 -0.10 7.23
N THR A 28 -0.15 0.97 6.50
CA THR A 28 1.24 1.46 6.39
C THR A 28 1.80 1.91 7.75
N GLY A 29 0.99 2.58 8.58
CA GLY A 29 1.39 2.98 9.92
C GLY A 29 1.76 1.79 10.80
N VAL A 30 0.93 0.73 10.81
CA VAL A 30 1.23 -0.49 11.56
C VAL A 30 2.53 -1.14 11.07
N MET A 31 2.74 -1.24 9.76
CA MET A 31 3.99 -1.76 9.20
C MET A 31 5.21 -0.99 9.66
N LEU A 32 5.14 0.35 9.69
CA LEU A 32 6.26 1.17 10.17
C LEU A 32 6.59 0.91 11.64
N VAL A 33 5.57 0.69 12.48
CA VAL A 33 5.77 0.29 13.88
C VAL A 33 6.44 -1.07 13.96
N THR A 34 5.95 -2.07 13.21
CA THR A 34 6.56 -3.40 13.17
C THR A 34 8.01 -3.36 12.70
N GLU A 35 8.31 -2.58 11.66
CA GLU A 35 9.67 -2.41 11.16
C GLU A 35 10.57 -1.74 12.20
N ARG A 36 10.04 -0.77 12.94
CA ARG A 36 10.81 -0.12 14.01
C ARG A 36 11.12 -1.08 15.15
N VAL A 37 10.20 -1.97 15.50
CA VAL A 37 10.43 -3.04 16.48
C VAL A 37 11.48 -4.03 15.96
N GLU A 38 11.38 -4.47 14.71
CA GLU A 38 12.36 -5.34 14.09
C GLU A 38 13.75 -4.70 14.08
N GLN A 39 13.88 -3.46 13.63
CA GLN A 39 15.13 -2.71 13.63
C GLN A 39 15.72 -2.54 15.05
N ALA A 40 14.88 -2.37 16.07
CA ALA A 40 15.35 -2.30 17.45
C ALA A 40 15.96 -3.62 17.92
N ILE A 41 15.43 -4.75 17.46
CA ILE A 41 15.92 -6.10 17.78
C ILE A 41 17.16 -6.45 16.94
N THR A 42 17.12 -6.21 15.63
CA THR A 42 18.15 -6.61 14.67
C THR A 42 19.30 -5.60 14.57
N ARG A 43 19.14 -4.40 15.14
CA ARG A 43 20.04 -3.23 15.00
C ARG A 43 20.29 -2.83 13.54
N ARG A 44 19.40 -3.23 12.62
CA ARG A 44 19.51 -2.92 11.20
C ARG A 44 19.18 -1.44 10.97
N PRO A 45 19.98 -0.70 10.16
CA PRO A 45 19.66 0.68 9.82
C PRO A 45 18.41 0.76 8.93
N GLY A 46 17.70 1.88 9.01
CA GLY A 46 16.51 2.13 8.19
C GLY A 46 16.83 2.29 6.71
N SER A 47 15.87 1.93 5.84
CA SER A 47 16.00 2.06 4.38
C SER A 47 15.26 3.29 3.86
N ASP A 48 15.94 4.08 3.03
CA ASP A 48 15.44 5.28 2.35
C ASP A 48 15.18 5.05 0.83
N GLN A 49 15.25 3.79 0.38
CA GLN A 49 15.02 3.43 -1.03
C GLN A 49 13.65 3.87 -1.55
N ALA A 50 12.58 3.79 -0.74
CA ALA A 50 11.25 4.20 -1.19
C ALA A 50 11.20 5.71 -1.47
N GLY A 51 11.87 6.52 -0.64
CA GLY A 51 12.01 7.96 -0.88
C GLY A 51 12.84 8.28 -2.13
N ARG A 52 13.95 7.56 -2.35
CA ARG A 52 14.76 7.69 -3.59
C ARG A 52 13.93 7.42 -4.84
N LYS A 53 13.16 6.33 -4.83
CA LYS A 53 12.30 5.93 -5.96
C LYS A 53 11.25 7.00 -6.26
N LEU A 54 10.60 7.54 -5.23
CA LEU A 54 9.61 8.60 -5.41
C LEU A 54 10.23 9.87 -6.01
N LEU A 55 11.41 10.27 -5.55
CA LEU A 55 12.12 11.43 -6.11
C LEU A 55 12.45 11.23 -7.60
N LYS A 56 13.00 10.07 -7.96
CA LYS A 56 13.28 9.71 -9.36
C LYS A 56 12.02 9.76 -10.22
N LEU A 57 10.90 9.19 -9.73
CA LEU A 57 9.62 9.22 -10.43
C LEU A 57 9.10 10.65 -10.65
N LEU A 58 9.39 11.56 -9.73
CA LEU A 58 9.07 12.98 -9.83
C LEU A 58 10.09 13.78 -10.64
N GLY A 59 11.02 13.11 -11.34
CA GLY A 59 12.07 13.74 -12.15
C GLY A 59 13.12 14.50 -11.33
N ARG A 60 13.30 14.15 -10.05
CA ARG A 60 14.30 14.75 -9.18
C ARG A 60 15.44 13.78 -8.91
N GLU A 61 16.67 14.22 -9.12
CA GLU A 61 17.85 13.50 -8.64
C GLU A 61 17.86 13.49 -7.10
N PRO A 62 18.00 12.33 -6.45
CA PRO A 62 18.43 12.28 -5.06
C PRO A 62 19.81 12.95 -4.98
N ARG A 63 19.94 14.05 -4.23
CA ARG A 63 21.26 14.66 -3.98
C ARG A 63 22.17 13.64 -3.28
N ASP A 64 23.47 13.72 -3.53
CA ASP A 64 24.47 12.92 -2.81
C ASP A 64 24.43 13.25 -1.31
N GLY A 65 23.68 12.44 -0.58
CA GLY A 65 23.29 12.69 0.80
C GLY A 65 21.93 12.06 1.08
N GLN A 66 21.75 11.49 2.28
CA GLN A 66 20.56 10.74 2.67
C GLN A 66 19.26 11.41 2.19
N VAL A 67 18.34 10.61 1.64
CA VAL A 67 17.04 11.15 1.24
C VAL A 67 16.31 11.66 2.48
N PRO A 68 15.76 12.89 2.47
CA PRO A 68 15.01 13.39 3.60
C PRO A 68 13.90 12.41 4.00
N ALA A 69 13.83 12.08 5.29
CA ALA A 69 12.90 11.06 5.81
C ALA A 69 11.44 11.30 5.38
N ALA A 70 11.06 12.58 5.19
CA ALA A 70 9.76 12.98 4.67
C ALA A 70 9.42 12.33 3.31
N TRP A 71 10.37 12.25 2.37
CA TRP A 71 10.13 11.59 1.06
C TRP A 71 9.94 10.09 1.22
N ASN A 72 10.65 9.47 2.16
CA ASN A 72 10.50 8.06 2.45
C ASN A 72 9.12 7.76 3.05
N TYR A 73 8.67 8.55 4.03
CA TYR A 73 7.32 8.43 4.58
C TYR A 73 6.26 8.72 3.53
N LEU A 74 6.43 9.78 2.73
CA LEU A 74 5.50 10.14 1.66
C LEU A 74 5.33 9.01 0.64
N ALA A 75 6.43 8.38 0.21
CA ALA A 75 6.37 7.24 -0.70
C ALA A 75 5.60 6.06 -0.11
N ARG A 76 5.85 5.75 1.16
CA ARG A 76 5.25 4.60 1.86
C ARG A 76 3.76 4.81 2.15
N PHE A 77 3.41 5.97 2.71
CA PHE A 77 2.02 6.32 2.97
C PHE A 77 1.24 6.56 1.69
N GLY A 78 1.84 7.21 0.69
CA GLY A 78 1.23 7.41 -0.63
C GLY A 78 0.88 6.09 -1.30
N THR A 79 1.81 5.13 -1.29
CA THR A 79 1.56 3.79 -1.84
C THR A 79 0.47 3.06 -1.05
N GLY A 80 0.50 3.13 0.29
CA GLY A 80 -0.54 2.54 1.15
C GLY A 80 -1.92 3.11 0.84
N ALA A 81 -2.04 4.44 0.76
CA ALA A 81 -3.29 5.12 0.46
C ALA A 81 -3.83 4.76 -0.93
N LEU A 82 -2.98 4.76 -1.97
CA LEU A 82 -3.37 4.43 -3.34
C LEU A 82 -3.89 2.99 -3.45
N LEU A 83 -3.16 2.02 -2.89
CA LEU A 83 -3.57 0.62 -2.90
C LEU A 83 -4.83 0.38 -2.07
N GLY A 84 -4.93 1.04 -0.91
CA GLY A 84 -6.13 1.00 -0.08
C GLY A 84 -7.35 1.55 -0.82
N ALA A 85 -7.21 2.69 -1.50
CA ALA A 85 -8.29 3.29 -2.30
C ALA A 85 -8.78 2.34 -3.40
N GLY A 86 -7.85 1.73 -4.14
CA GLY A 86 -8.16 0.72 -5.16
C GLY A 86 -8.94 -0.47 -4.59
N GLN A 87 -8.52 -0.97 -3.42
CA GLN A 87 -9.24 -2.05 -2.75
C GLN A 87 -10.66 -1.63 -2.32
N GLY A 88 -10.84 -0.40 -1.82
CA GLY A 88 -12.15 0.15 -1.49
C GLY A 88 -13.10 0.15 -2.69
N ILE A 89 -12.61 0.58 -3.86
CA ILE A 89 -13.37 0.56 -5.11
C ILE A 89 -13.81 -0.86 -5.48
N TRP A 90 -12.93 -1.85 -5.38
CA TRP A 90 -13.24 -3.24 -5.73
C TRP A 90 -14.27 -3.90 -4.82
N VAL A 91 -14.23 -3.62 -3.52
CA VAL A 91 -15.23 -4.15 -2.57
C VAL A 91 -16.63 -3.68 -2.95
N VAL A 92 -16.78 -2.42 -3.36
CA VAL A 92 -18.06 -1.89 -3.84
C VAL A 92 -18.40 -2.36 -5.25
N ALA A 93 -17.40 -2.69 -6.08
CA ALA A 93 -17.58 -3.35 -7.37
C ALA A 93 -17.97 -4.83 -7.28
N GLY A 94 -17.96 -5.43 -6.07
CA GLY A 94 -18.43 -6.80 -5.82
C GLY A 94 -17.32 -7.85 -5.64
N LEU A 95 -16.04 -7.47 -5.72
CA LEU A 95 -14.93 -8.37 -5.39
C LEU A 95 -14.81 -8.46 -3.86
N ARG A 96 -15.17 -9.62 -3.29
CA ARG A 96 -15.22 -9.86 -1.84
C ARG A 96 -14.22 -10.94 -1.40
N GLY A 97 -13.88 -10.92 -0.12
CA GLY A 97 -13.18 -12.03 0.54
C GLY A 97 -11.75 -12.29 0.00
N PRO A 98 -11.31 -13.55 -0.06
CA PRO A 98 -9.94 -13.93 -0.46
C PRO A 98 -9.53 -13.36 -1.83
N VAL A 99 -10.49 -13.15 -2.73
CA VAL A 99 -10.24 -12.62 -4.08
C VAL A 99 -9.86 -11.15 -4.04
N ALA A 100 -10.45 -10.34 -3.15
CA ALA A 100 -10.06 -8.95 -2.95
C ALA A 100 -8.67 -8.84 -2.29
N ALA A 101 -8.36 -9.74 -1.37
CA ALA A 101 -7.03 -9.85 -0.76
C ALA A 101 -5.98 -10.31 -1.78
N ALA A 102 -6.33 -11.26 -2.64
CA ALA A 102 -5.48 -11.71 -3.75
C ALA A 102 -5.27 -10.59 -4.78
N ALA A 103 -6.32 -9.86 -5.16
CA ALA A 103 -6.21 -8.71 -6.05
C ALA A 103 -5.34 -7.59 -5.44
N HIS A 104 -5.48 -7.31 -4.15
CA HIS A 104 -4.61 -6.36 -3.44
C HIS A 104 -3.16 -6.84 -3.47
N THR A 105 -2.93 -8.14 -3.23
CA THR A 105 -1.60 -8.75 -3.24
C THR A 105 -0.99 -8.68 -4.64
N VAL A 106 -1.76 -9.00 -5.69
CA VAL A 106 -1.32 -8.89 -7.09
C VAL A 106 -0.98 -7.45 -7.45
N LEU A 107 -1.78 -6.47 -7.02
CA LEU A 107 -1.53 -5.06 -7.32
C LEU A 107 -0.37 -4.51 -6.48
N ARG A 108 -0.17 -5.00 -5.25
CA ARG A 108 1.01 -4.71 -4.43
C ARG A 108 2.27 -5.27 -5.08
N LEU A 109 2.23 -6.51 -5.55
CA LEU A 109 3.33 -7.14 -6.27
C LEU A 109 3.60 -6.43 -7.60
N GLY A 110 2.55 -5.99 -8.31
CA GLY A 110 2.65 -5.20 -9.53
C GLY A 110 3.26 -3.83 -9.29
N ALA A 111 2.84 -3.13 -8.23
CA ALA A 111 3.43 -1.86 -7.81
C ALA A 111 4.90 -2.04 -7.41
N ASP A 112 5.23 -3.08 -6.65
CA ASP A 112 6.61 -3.41 -6.30
C ASP A 112 7.46 -3.75 -7.54
N ARG A 113 6.87 -4.38 -8.56
CA ARG A 113 7.53 -4.67 -9.84
C ARG A 113 7.73 -3.42 -10.69
N ALA A 114 6.72 -2.58 -10.84
CA ALA A 114 6.80 -1.32 -11.61
C ALA A 114 7.81 -0.35 -10.98
N LEU A 115 7.82 -0.25 -9.66
CA LEU A 115 8.82 0.50 -8.90
C LEU A 115 10.20 -0.17 -8.88
N GLY A 116 10.27 -1.47 -9.15
CA GLY A 116 11.50 -2.26 -9.25
C GLY A 116 12.08 -2.37 -10.67
N THR A 117 11.32 -2.01 -11.70
CA THR A 117 11.79 -1.85 -13.09
C THR A 117 12.19 -0.41 -13.39
N ALA A 118 11.65 0.57 -12.65
CA ALA A 118 12.05 1.97 -12.72
C ALA A 118 13.39 2.24 -12.00
N ASP A 119 13.77 1.38 -11.08
CA ASP A 119 15.11 1.37 -10.46
C ASP A 119 15.94 0.30 -11.16
N ASP A 120 16.85 0.74 -12.04
CA ASP A 120 17.93 -0.08 -12.58
C ASP A 120 18.99 -0.30 -11.49
N ASP A 121 18.57 -0.82 -10.33
CA ASP A 121 19.46 -1.12 -9.21
C ASP A 121 20.16 -2.45 -9.50
N ARG A 122 21.43 -2.35 -9.88
CA ARG A 122 22.30 -3.44 -10.35
C ARG A 122 22.77 -4.37 -9.23
N THR A 123 21.91 -4.72 -8.29
CA THR A 123 22.13 -5.89 -7.42
C THR A 123 21.26 -7.03 -7.92
N PRO A 124 21.84 -8.16 -8.37
CA PRO A 124 21.08 -9.35 -8.70
C PRO A 124 20.16 -9.69 -7.53
N ARG A 125 18.84 -9.73 -7.75
CA ARG A 125 17.85 -10.10 -6.71
C ARG A 125 18.11 -11.49 -6.10
N GLY A 126 19.05 -12.27 -6.67
CA GLY A 126 19.58 -13.52 -6.14
C GLY A 126 20.32 -13.34 -4.81
N ASP A 127 21.12 -12.28 -4.64
CA ASP A 127 22.18 -12.24 -3.62
C ASP A 127 21.69 -11.77 -2.24
N GLN A 128 20.44 -11.34 -2.15
CA GLN A 128 19.87 -10.84 -0.91
C GLN A 128 19.56 -12.02 0.05
N PRO A 129 20.00 -11.95 1.32
CA PRO A 129 19.82 -13.02 2.29
C PRO A 129 18.35 -13.44 2.41
N VAL A 130 18.10 -14.74 2.51
CA VAL A 130 16.73 -15.31 2.60
C VAL A 130 15.92 -14.67 3.73
N LEU A 131 16.58 -14.35 4.85
CA LEU A 131 15.97 -13.68 5.99
C LEU A 131 15.46 -12.27 5.64
N GLU A 132 16.22 -11.48 4.88
CA GLU A 132 15.78 -10.15 4.46
C GLU A 132 14.57 -10.22 3.52
N LYS A 133 14.53 -11.23 2.64
CA LYS A 133 13.39 -11.50 1.77
C LYS A 133 12.14 -11.86 2.58
N ALA A 134 12.29 -12.75 3.57
CA ALA A 134 11.21 -13.19 4.44
C ALA A 134 10.65 -12.04 5.29
N VAL A 135 11.53 -11.21 5.88
CA VAL A 135 11.14 -10.02 6.65
C VAL A 135 10.41 -9.01 5.75
N GLY A 136 10.89 -8.77 4.54
CA GLY A 136 10.22 -7.90 3.58
C GLY A 136 8.85 -8.41 3.14
N LEU A 137 8.69 -9.74 3.02
CA LEU A 137 7.39 -10.35 2.76
C LEU A 137 6.45 -10.21 3.95
N ALA A 138 6.93 -10.48 5.16
CA ALA A 138 6.14 -10.38 6.39
C ALA A 138 5.56 -8.96 6.58
N HIS A 139 6.36 -7.92 6.38
CA HIS A 139 5.89 -6.53 6.45
C HIS A 139 4.79 -6.23 5.43
N ARG A 140 4.92 -6.74 4.19
CA ARG A 140 3.88 -6.59 3.15
C ARG A 140 2.61 -7.33 3.50
N THR A 141 2.71 -8.53 4.07
CA THR A 141 1.57 -9.31 4.56
C THR A 141 0.84 -8.59 5.69
N VAL A 142 1.57 -7.97 6.63
CA VAL A 142 0.99 -7.17 7.72
C VAL A 142 0.19 -5.98 7.16
N VAL A 143 0.76 -5.20 6.23
CA VAL A 143 0.03 -4.08 5.58
C VAL A 143 -1.25 -4.59 4.93
N ALA A 144 -1.16 -5.64 4.11
CA ALA A 144 -2.29 -6.18 3.38
C ALA A 144 -3.40 -6.69 4.33
N SER A 145 -3.01 -7.40 5.40
CA SER A 145 -3.95 -7.97 6.37
C SER A 145 -4.66 -6.88 7.18
N VAL A 146 -3.90 -5.91 7.72
CA VAL A 146 -4.47 -4.81 8.51
C VAL A 146 -5.39 -3.95 7.64
N THR A 147 -4.95 -3.60 6.42
CA THR A 147 -5.76 -2.83 5.48
C THR A 147 -7.05 -3.56 5.15
N GLY A 148 -6.98 -4.87 4.86
CA GLY A 148 -8.15 -5.69 4.57
C GLY A 148 -9.14 -5.77 5.73
N LEU A 149 -8.66 -5.98 6.96
CA LEU A 149 -9.51 -6.03 8.16
C LEU A 149 -10.21 -4.70 8.45
N LEU A 150 -9.48 -3.59 8.35
CA LEU A 150 -10.03 -2.25 8.57
C LEU A 150 -11.07 -1.90 7.50
N LEU A 151 -10.79 -2.26 6.26
CA LEU A 151 -11.70 -2.01 5.15
C LEU A 151 -12.99 -2.84 5.27
N ASP A 152 -12.89 -4.11 5.66
CA ASP A 152 -14.07 -4.95 5.92
C ASP A 152 -14.97 -4.34 7.00
N ARG A 153 -14.39 -3.89 8.12
CA ARG A 153 -15.15 -3.20 9.17
C ARG A 153 -15.75 -1.87 8.70
N ALA A 154 -15.00 -1.06 7.95
CA ALA A 154 -15.46 0.25 7.50
C ALA A 154 -16.54 0.18 6.40
N LEU A 155 -16.57 -0.90 5.62
CA LEU A 155 -17.55 -1.10 4.55
C LEU A 155 -18.73 -1.99 4.97
N ARG A 156 -18.64 -2.71 6.09
CA ARG A 156 -19.74 -3.48 6.71
C ARG A 156 -21.10 -2.75 6.73
N PRO A 157 -21.22 -1.48 7.16
CA PRO A 157 -22.51 -0.78 7.15
C PRO A 157 -23.06 -0.47 5.75
N LEU A 158 -22.22 -0.39 4.71
CA LEU A 158 -22.68 -0.25 3.32
C LEU A 158 -23.13 -1.58 2.71
N GLN A 159 -22.72 -2.70 3.32
CA GLN A 159 -23.04 -4.05 2.85
C GLN A 159 -24.39 -4.56 3.40
N VAL A 160 -24.73 -4.25 4.65
CA VAL A 160 -26.00 -4.65 5.29
C VAL A 160 -27.23 -4.03 4.62
N ARG A 161 -27.09 -2.87 3.97
CA ARG A 161 -28.20 -2.23 3.23
C ARG A 161 -28.56 -2.95 1.92
N GLN A 162 -27.95 -4.10 1.62
CA GLN A 162 -28.17 -4.90 0.41
C GLN A 162 -28.72 -6.32 0.67
N SER A 163 -28.98 -6.69 1.92
CA SER A 163 -29.73 -7.90 2.31
C SER A 163 -31.12 -7.52 2.77
#